data_AF-A0AAW9ESB2-F1
#
_entry.id   AF-A0AAW9ESB2-F1
#
_cell.length_a   1.000
_cell.length_b   1.000
_cell.length_c   1.000
_cell.angle_alpha   90.00
_cell.angle_beta   90.00
_cell.angle_gamma   90.00
#
_symmetry.space_group_name_H-M   'P 1'
#
loop_
_entity.id
_entity.type
_entity.pdbx_description
1 polymer ?
#
loop_
_entity_poly.entity_id
_entity_poly.type
_entity_poly.pdbx_seq_one_letter_code
_entity_poly.pdbx_strand_id
1 'polypeptide(L)'
;ISGHMTEIMQLLNLDLSEDSLMETPHRIAKMYVDEIFYGLDYANFPKITVIENKMKVDEMVTVRDITLTSTCDHHFVTIDGKATVAYIPKDSVIGLS
;
A
#
# COMPACT_ATOMS: atom_id res chain seq x y z
N ILE A 1 9.80 -6.43 -15.91
CA ILE A 1 8.47 -6.80 -15.38
C ILE A 1 7.45 -6.89 -16.52
N SER A 2 7.13 -5.81 -17.23
CA SER A 2 6.15 -5.83 -18.34
C SER A 2 6.42 -6.96 -19.36
N GLY A 3 7.66 -7.07 -19.88
CA GLY A 3 8.02 -8.16 -20.79
C GLY A 3 7.81 -9.57 -20.21
N HIS A 4 8.10 -9.81 -18.93
CA HIS A 4 7.81 -11.10 -18.30
C HIS A 4 6.30 -11.35 -18.13
N MET A 5 5.51 -10.30 -17.90
CA MET A 5 4.05 -10.42 -17.86
C MET A 5 3.47 -10.74 -19.23
N THR A 6 4.04 -10.18 -20.31
CA THR A 6 3.72 -10.57 -21.69
C THR A 6 3.93 -12.07 -21.89
N GLU A 7 5.11 -12.60 -21.51
CA GLU A 7 5.40 -14.04 -21.62
C GLU A 7 4.42 -14.89 -20.79
N ILE A 8 4.12 -14.49 -19.55
CA ILE A 8 3.16 -15.21 -18.69
C ILE A 8 1.76 -15.23 -19.31
N MET A 9 1.29 -14.11 -19.87
CA MET A 9 -0.03 -14.06 -20.52
C MET A 9 -0.09 -14.95 -21.78
N GLN A 10 0.99 -15.00 -22.56
CA GLN A 10 1.10 -15.90 -23.71
C GLN A 10 1.12 -17.37 -23.28
N LEU A 11 1.81 -17.71 -22.19
CA LEU A 11 1.79 -19.07 -21.60
C LEU A 11 0.39 -19.49 -21.11
N LEU A 12 -0.46 -18.51 -20.76
CA LEU A 12 -1.87 -18.73 -20.45
C LEU A 12 -2.78 -18.77 -21.70
N ASN A 13 -2.21 -18.69 -22.91
CA ASN A 13 -2.91 -18.64 -24.20
C ASN A 13 -3.86 -17.45 -24.34
N LEU A 14 -3.53 -16.31 -23.73
CA LEU A 14 -4.27 -15.05 -23.91
C LEU A 14 -3.83 -14.33 -25.18
N ASP A 15 -4.78 -13.86 -25.99
CA ASP A 15 -4.51 -13.10 -27.21
C ASP A 15 -4.22 -11.63 -26.90
N LEU A 16 -2.93 -11.27 -26.94
CA LEU A 16 -2.47 -9.90 -26.69
C LEU A 16 -2.71 -8.94 -27.85
N SER A 17 -3.28 -9.40 -28.98
CA SER A 17 -3.76 -8.51 -30.05
C SER A 17 -5.12 -7.89 -29.73
N GLU A 18 -5.84 -8.43 -28.73
CA GLU A 18 -7.09 -7.83 -28.26
C GLU A 18 -6.83 -6.50 -27.54
N ASP A 19 -7.57 -5.46 -27.93
CA ASP A 19 -7.50 -4.10 -27.35
C ASP A 19 -7.58 -4.09 -25.82
N SER A 20 -8.35 -5.01 -25.22
CA SER A 20 -8.53 -5.08 -23.77
C SER A 20 -7.29 -5.60 -23.03
N LEU A 21 -6.52 -6.47 -23.68
CA LEU A 21 -5.40 -7.21 -23.10
C LEU A 21 -4.03 -6.63 -23.45
N MET A 22 -3.92 -5.95 -24.60
CA MET A 22 -2.67 -5.38 -25.13
C MET A 22 -1.88 -4.57 -24.08
N GLU A 23 -2.58 -3.75 -23.28
CA GLU A 23 -1.96 -2.88 -22.26
C GLU A 23 -1.86 -3.54 -20.86
N THR A 24 -2.37 -4.76 -20.68
CA THR A 24 -2.34 -5.46 -19.36
C THR A 24 -0.92 -5.67 -18.82
N PRO A 25 0.08 -6.14 -19.60
CA PRO A 25 1.44 -6.30 -19.11
C PRO A 25 2.04 -5.00 -18.56
N HIS A 26 1.77 -3.88 -19.24
CA HIS A 26 2.20 -2.56 -18.80
C HIS A 26 1.49 -2.13 -17.50
N ARG A 27 0.16 -2.30 -17.43
CA ARG A 27 -0.61 -2.00 -16.22
C ARG A 27 -0.13 -2.78 -15.00
N ILE A 28 0.15 -4.08 -15.15
CA ILE A 28 0.67 -4.91 -14.03
C ILE A 28 2.06 -4.44 -13.62
N ALA A 29 2.94 -4.12 -14.57
CA ALA A 29 4.26 -3.62 -14.26
C ALA A 29 4.21 -2.27 -13.52
N LYS A 30 3.39 -1.33 -13.99
CA LYS A 30 3.16 -0.05 -13.33
C LYS A 30 2.60 -0.25 -11.92
N MET A 31 1.60 -1.11 -11.77
CA MET A 31 0.99 -1.43 -10.48
C MET A 31 2.03 -1.97 -9.48
N TYR A 32 2.91 -2.90 -9.89
CA TYR A 32 3.94 -3.44 -9.02
C TYR A 32 5.00 -2.41 -8.62
N VAL A 33 5.43 -1.55 -9.54
CA VAL A 33 6.53 -0.60 -9.27
C VAL A 33 6.05 0.64 -8.55
N ASP A 34 4.93 1.22 -9.01
CA ASP A 34 4.51 2.57 -8.61
C ASP A 34 3.33 2.58 -7.64
N GLU A 35 2.65 1.44 -7.41
CA GLU A 35 1.38 1.39 -6.66
C GLU A 35 1.43 0.43 -5.47
N ILE A 36 1.24 -0.88 -5.67
CA ILE A 36 0.95 -1.81 -4.56
C ILE A 36 2.18 -2.16 -3.71
N PHE A 37 3.39 -1.99 -4.26
CA PHE A 37 4.65 -2.14 -3.52
C PHE A 37 5.38 -0.80 -3.34
N TYR A 38 4.67 0.32 -3.50
CA TYR A 38 5.20 1.68 -3.30
C TYR A 38 5.88 1.86 -1.93
N GLY A 39 5.40 1.15 -0.91
CA GLY A 39 5.97 1.18 0.44
C GLY A 39 7.32 0.46 0.62
N LEU A 40 7.86 -0.22 -0.39
CA LEU A 40 9.21 -0.83 -0.33
C LEU A 40 10.33 0.22 -0.47
N ASP A 41 10.04 1.38 -1.05
CA ASP A 41 11.00 2.48 -1.17
C ASP A 41 10.78 3.50 -0.04
N TYR A 42 11.80 3.71 0.78
CA TYR A 42 11.76 4.68 1.89
C TYR A 42 11.67 6.14 1.42
N ALA A 43 11.95 6.45 0.14
CA ALA A 43 11.68 7.78 -0.42
C ALA A 43 10.18 8.14 -0.36
N ASN A 44 9.32 7.13 -0.25
CA ASN A 44 7.86 7.26 -0.18
C ASN A 44 7.33 7.32 1.25
N PHE A 45 8.21 7.30 2.26
CA PHE A 45 7.81 7.38 3.65
C PHE A 45 7.07 8.72 3.93
N PRO A 46 5.94 8.71 4.66
CA PRO A 46 5.14 9.91 4.88
C PRO A 46 5.91 10.95 5.70
N LYS A 47 5.65 12.23 5.40
CA LYS A 47 6.17 13.34 6.22
C LYS A 47 5.49 13.33 7.58
N ILE A 48 6.26 13.02 8.62
CA ILE A 48 5.74 12.97 9.98
C ILE A 48 5.60 14.37 10.56
N THR A 49 4.42 14.67 11.10
CA THR A 49 4.15 15.90 11.85
C THR A 49 3.77 15.55 13.28
N VAL A 50 4.41 16.21 14.25
CA VAL A 50 4.14 16.05 15.68
C VAL A 50 3.99 17.41 16.34
N ILE A 51 3.19 17.46 17.40
CA ILE A 51 3.08 18.61 18.29
C ILE A 51 3.49 18.21 19.71
N GLU A 52 4.00 19.17 20.47
CA GLU A 52 4.31 18.95 21.89
C GLU A 52 3.04 18.63 22.68
N ASN A 53 3.10 17.64 23.57
CA ASN A 53 1.99 17.23 24.43
C ASN A 53 1.75 18.20 25.60
N LYS A 54 1.47 19.47 25.29
CA LYS A 54 1.19 20.52 26.29
C LYS A 54 -0.07 20.26 27.09
N MET A 55 -1.01 19.49 26.51
CA MET A 55 -2.25 19.08 27.15
C MET A 55 -2.04 17.96 28.18
N LYS A 56 -0.83 17.38 28.24
CA LYS A 56 -0.47 16.26 29.13
C LYS A 56 -1.45 15.10 29.00
N VAL A 57 -1.80 14.76 27.76
CA VAL A 57 -2.61 13.57 27.49
C VAL A 57 -1.83 12.35 27.97
N ASP A 58 -2.37 11.66 28.97
CA ASP A 58 -1.83 10.45 29.59
C ASP A 58 -2.74 9.23 29.38
N GLU A 59 -3.85 9.42 28.69
CA GLU A 59 -4.76 8.37 28.24
C GLU A 59 -4.51 7.98 26.78
N MET A 60 -5.00 6.80 26.38
CA MET A 60 -4.80 6.28 25.03
C MET A 60 -5.53 7.13 23.97
N VAL A 61 -4.82 7.44 22.90
CA VAL A 61 -5.41 7.92 21.64
C VAL A 61 -5.60 6.71 20.74
N THR A 62 -6.84 6.49 20.25
CA THR A 62 -7.18 5.37 19.37
C THR A 62 -7.70 5.87 18.03
N VAL A 63 -7.10 5.40 16.93
CA VAL A 63 -7.64 5.53 15.59
C VAL A 63 -8.13 4.14 15.16
N ARG A 64 -9.41 4.04 14.84
CA ARG A 64 -10.09 2.78 14.47
C ARG A 64 -10.47 2.82 13.01
N ASP A 65 -10.75 1.64 12.46
CA ASP A 65 -11.30 1.46 11.12
C ASP A 65 -10.45 2.06 9.99
N ILE A 66 -9.12 2.14 10.19
CA ILE A 66 -8.17 2.59 9.18
C ILE A 66 -8.23 1.60 8.02
N THR A 67 -8.50 2.10 6.81
CA THR A 67 -8.48 1.29 5.59
C THR A 67 -7.08 0.71 5.38
N LEU A 68 -7.01 -0.62 5.28
CA LEU A 68 -5.78 -1.34 5.00
C LEU A 68 -5.98 -2.17 3.74
N THR A 69 -5.28 -1.78 2.68
CA THR A 69 -5.15 -2.55 1.44
C THR A 69 -3.72 -3.04 1.32
N SER A 70 -3.53 -4.35 1.19
CA SER A 70 -2.21 -4.97 1.07
C SER A 70 -2.25 -6.11 0.04
N THR A 71 -1.15 -6.85 -0.10
CA THR A 71 -1.01 -7.97 -1.02
C THR A 71 -0.25 -9.10 -0.32
N CYS A 72 -0.76 -10.32 -0.36
CA CYS A 72 -0.06 -11.46 0.26
C CYS A 72 1.17 -11.81 -0.58
N ASP A 73 2.32 -11.92 0.06
CA ASP A 73 3.61 -12.26 -0.55
C ASP A 73 3.65 -13.69 -1.12
N HIS A 74 2.85 -14.61 -0.59
CA HIS A 74 2.83 -16.00 -1.04
C HIS A 74 2.10 -16.20 -2.39
N HIS A 75 1.08 -15.39 -2.69
CA HIS A 75 0.23 -15.58 -3.87
C HIS A 75 -0.01 -14.31 -4.70
N PHE A 76 0.41 -13.15 -4.21
CA PHE A 76 0.26 -11.84 -4.86
C PHE A 76 -1.21 -11.47 -5.12
N VAL A 77 -2.08 -11.79 -4.17
CA VAL A 77 -3.52 -11.48 -4.17
C VAL A 77 -3.85 -10.46 -3.09
N THR A 78 -4.89 -9.67 -3.32
CA THR A 78 -5.39 -8.61 -2.44
C THR A 78 -5.66 -9.10 -1.02
N ILE A 79 -5.16 -8.35 -0.04
CA ILE A 79 -5.59 -8.37 1.36
C ILE A 79 -6.42 -7.12 1.59
N ASP A 80 -7.69 -7.29 1.97
CA ASP A 80 -8.61 -6.21 2.32
C ASP A 80 -8.91 -6.26 3.82
N GLY A 81 -8.74 -5.14 4.52
CA GLY A 81 -8.84 -5.14 5.96
C GLY A 81 -8.97 -3.76 6.61
N LYS A 82 -9.10 -3.81 7.94
CA LYS A 82 -9.25 -2.66 8.82
C LYS A 82 -8.19 -2.75 9.92
N ALA A 83 -7.44 -1.67 10.13
CA ALA A 83 -6.50 -1.57 11.24
C ALA A 83 -7.07 -0.70 12.37
N THR A 84 -6.71 -1.03 13.60
CA THR A 84 -6.91 -0.19 14.78
C THR A 84 -5.57 0.04 15.44
N VAL A 85 -5.20 1.31 15.63
CA VAL A 85 -3.93 1.72 16.24
C VAL A 85 -4.23 2.53 17.48
N ALA A 86 -3.54 2.20 18.57
CA ALA A 86 -3.61 2.92 19.83
C ALA A 86 -2.21 3.23 20.34
N TYR A 87 -2.05 4.41 20.92
CA TYR A 87 -0.83 4.79 21.62
C TYR A 87 -1.17 5.73 22.80
N ILE A 88 -0.30 5.76 23.80
CA ILE A 88 -0.37 6.73 24.89
C ILE A 88 0.66 7.82 24.58
N PRO A 89 0.26 9.09 24.38
CA PRO A 89 1.20 10.17 24.14
C PRO A 89 2.19 10.33 25.28
N LYS A 90 3.46 10.60 24.94
CA LYS A 90 4.49 10.99 25.90
C LYS A 90 4.76 12.49 25.76
N ASP A 91 5.90 12.86 25.18
CA ASP A 91 6.30 14.26 25.00
C ASP A 91 5.62 14.91 23.79
N SER A 92 5.11 14.09 22.86
CA SER A 92 4.49 14.53 21.61
C SER A 92 3.23 13.76 21.25
N VAL A 93 2.35 14.42 20.49
CA VAL A 93 1.16 13.85 19.86
C VAL A 93 1.38 13.87 18.34
N ILE A 94 1.13 12.75 17.66
CA ILE A 94 1.27 12.64 16.19
C ILE A 94 0.01 13.16 15.48
N GLY A 95 0.18 13.77 14.31
CA GLY A 95 -0.95 14.08 13.42
C GLY A 95 -1.69 12.80 12.99
N LEU A 96 -3.02 12.85 12.89
CA LEU A 96 -3.88 11.67 12.65
C LEU A 96 -4.04 11.31 11.15
N SER A 97 -3.15 11.80 10.27
CA SER A 97 -3.30 11.75 8.80
C SER A 97 -2.10 11.15 8.09
#